data_AF-A0A3D0YAW3-F1
#
_entry.id   AF-A0A3D0YAW3-F1
#
_cell.length_a   1.000
_cell.length_b   1.000
_cell.length_c   1.000
_cell.angle_alpha   90.00
_cell.angle_beta   90.00
_cell.angle_gamma   90.00
#
_symmetry.space_group_name_H-M   'P 1'
#
loop_
_entity.id
_entity.type
_entity.pdbx_description
1 polymer ?
#
loop_
_entity_poly.entity_id
_entity_poly.type
_entity_poly.pdbx_seq_one_letter_code
_entity_poly.pdbx_strand_id
1 'polypeptide(L)'
;MEISNNLICPSCNNNDFIGKYEALYVYSYFIDSNAPGLKNDENFYSFLYDKRELKGRKQYVECCNCGAQYPCDFTEGNKGVNSNTLKNIVNSNSTHKETVKL
;
A
#
# COMPACT_ATOMS: atom_id res chain seq x y z
N MET A 1 -0.85 13.60 32.80
CA MET A 1 0.00 13.82 31.62
C MET A 1 -0.54 12.91 30.54
N GLU A 2 -1.30 13.45 29.60
CA GLU A 2 -1.87 12.69 28.48
C GLU A 2 -0.69 12.21 27.62
N ILE A 3 -0.42 10.91 27.60
CA ILE A 3 0.55 10.34 26.66
C ILE A 3 -0.09 10.49 25.28
N SER A 4 0.29 11.53 24.54
CA SER A 4 -0.20 11.73 23.19
C SER A 4 0.12 10.49 22.37
N ASN A 5 -0.91 9.73 21.98
CA ASN A 5 -0.75 8.46 21.30
C ASN A 5 -0.34 8.60 19.83
N ASN A 6 0.15 9.77 19.44
CA ASN A 6 0.46 10.14 18.08
C ASN A 6 1.67 9.35 17.57
N LEU A 7 1.57 8.90 16.33
CA LEU A 7 2.69 8.32 15.59
C LEU A 7 3.64 9.47 15.22
N ILE A 8 4.94 9.32 15.47
CA ILE A 8 5.95 10.36 15.18
C ILE A 8 6.91 9.82 14.14
N CYS A 9 7.21 10.63 13.13
CA CYS A 9 8.17 10.32 12.08
C CYS A 9 9.60 10.49 12.60
N PRO A 10 10.42 9.42 12.67
CA PRO A 10 11.79 9.50 13.15
C PRO A 10 12.70 10.35 12.25
N SER A 11 12.33 10.52 10.97
CA SER A 11 13.12 11.29 10.01
C SER A 11 12.94 12.81 10.11
N CYS A 12 11.78 13.30 10.58
CA CYS A 12 11.49 14.74 10.60
C CYS A 12 10.67 15.22 11.81
N ASN A 13 10.36 14.33 12.75
CA ASN A 13 9.59 14.59 13.97
C ASN A 13 8.14 15.11 13.74
N ASN A 14 7.64 15.05 12.51
CA ASN A 14 6.24 15.32 12.19
C ASN A 14 5.34 14.11 12.59
N ASN A 15 4.04 14.33 12.73
CA ASN A 15 3.06 13.32 13.12
C ASN A 15 1.97 13.05 12.07
N ASP A 16 2.06 13.69 10.90
CA ASP A 16 1.16 13.47 9.78
C ASP A 16 1.66 12.35 8.87
N PHE A 17 0.78 11.38 8.63
CA PHE A 17 1.06 10.15 7.91
C PHE A 17 -0.14 9.70 7.08
N ILE A 18 0.14 9.05 5.95
CA ILE A 18 -0.85 8.40 5.10
C ILE A 18 -0.50 6.93 4.90
N GLY A 19 -1.49 6.05 5.04
CA GLY A 19 -1.37 4.64 4.67
C GLY A 19 -1.57 4.46 3.17
N LYS A 20 -0.68 3.74 2.49
CA LYS A 20 -0.75 3.48 1.06
C LYS A 20 -0.70 1.98 0.77
N TYR A 21 -1.63 1.53 -0.07
CA TYR A 21 -1.64 0.20 -0.68
C TYR A 21 -1.46 0.39 -2.18
N GLU A 22 -0.31 -0.01 -2.72
CA GLU A 22 -0.05 -0.01 -4.15
C GLU A 22 -0.11 -1.44 -4.68
N ALA A 23 -0.83 -1.66 -5.78
CA ALA A 23 -0.89 -2.95 -6.44
C ALA A 23 -0.88 -2.82 -7.96
N LEU A 24 -0.19 -3.77 -8.58
CA LEU A 24 -0.17 -3.98 -10.02
C LEU A 24 -1.06 -5.18 -10.34
N TYR A 25 -2.10 -4.94 -11.13
CA TYR A 25 -3.00 -5.98 -11.61
C TYR A 25 -2.88 -6.15 -13.12
N VAL A 26 -2.93 -7.41 -13.57
CA VAL A 26 -3.17 -7.74 -14.98
C VAL A 26 -4.61 -8.19 -15.12
N TYR A 27 -5.37 -7.46 -15.94
CA TYR A 27 -6.73 -7.80 -16.31
C TYR A 27 -6.71 -8.51 -17.66
N SER A 28 -7.28 -9.70 -17.72
CA SER A 28 -7.34 -10.50 -18.93
C SER A 28 -8.78 -10.73 -19.35
N TYR A 29 -8.98 -10.74 -20.67
CA TYR A 29 -10.26 -10.89 -21.34
C TYR A 29 -10.09 -12.00 -22.37
N PHE A 30 -11.00 -12.96 -22.40
CA PHE A 30 -11.05 -13.90 -23.50
C PHE A 30 -11.51 -13.16 -24.75
N ILE A 31 -10.84 -13.41 -25.88
CA ILE A 31 -11.34 -12.95 -27.17
C ILE A 31 -12.32 -14.00 -27.65
N ASP A 32 -13.59 -13.62 -27.74
CA ASP A 32 -14.61 -14.45 -28.37
C ASP A 32 -14.99 -13.89 -29.75
N SER A 33 -16.01 -14.47 -30.37
CA SER A 33 -16.37 -14.24 -31.76
C SER A 33 -16.57 -12.77 -32.15
N ASN A 34 -16.82 -11.83 -31.22
CA ASN A 34 -17.03 -10.42 -31.59
C ASN A 34 -16.51 -9.36 -30.59
N ALA A 35 -16.06 -9.71 -29.37
CA ALA A 35 -15.61 -8.71 -28.40
C ALA A 35 -14.55 -9.24 -27.41
N PRO A 36 -13.77 -8.33 -26.77
CA PRO A 36 -12.93 -8.70 -25.63
C PRO A 36 -13.76 -8.85 -24.35
N GLY A 37 -13.92 -10.09 -23.90
CA GLY A 37 -14.39 -10.43 -22.55
C GLY A 37 -15.80 -10.98 -22.49
N LEU A 38 -15.99 -12.07 -21.74
CA LEU A 38 -17.31 -12.74 -21.61
C LEU A 38 -18.33 -11.92 -20.79
N LYS A 39 -17.85 -10.91 -20.07
CA LYS A 39 -18.65 -10.00 -19.23
C LYS A 39 -18.78 -8.61 -19.84
N ASN A 40 -18.34 -8.44 -21.07
CA ASN A 40 -18.06 -7.15 -21.67
C ASN A 40 -18.57 -7.15 -23.13
N ASP A 41 -19.90 -7.19 -23.22
CA ASP A 41 -20.68 -7.50 -24.42
C ASP A 41 -21.06 -6.26 -25.23
N GLU A 42 -21.37 -5.15 -24.57
CA GLU A 42 -21.80 -3.91 -25.25
C GLU A 42 -20.70 -2.85 -25.37
N ASN A 43 -19.92 -2.62 -24.31
CA ASN A 43 -18.94 -1.52 -24.23
C ASN A 43 -17.73 -1.93 -23.38
N PHE A 44 -16.51 -1.69 -23.88
CA PHE A 44 -15.30 -2.09 -23.17
C PHE A 44 -15.10 -1.37 -21.82
N TYR A 45 -15.42 -2.07 -20.74
CA TYR A 45 -15.12 -1.65 -19.37
C TYR A 45 -13.96 -2.43 -18.76
N SER A 46 -12.88 -1.73 -18.37
CA SER A 46 -11.68 -2.36 -17.80
C SER A 46 -11.95 -3.13 -16.50
N PHE A 47 -12.99 -2.77 -15.74
CA PHE A 47 -13.38 -3.48 -14.53
C PHE A 47 -14.23 -4.74 -14.79
N LEU A 48 -14.71 -4.98 -16.02
CA LEU A 48 -15.43 -6.18 -16.44
C LEU A 48 -14.47 -7.21 -17.06
N TYR A 49 -13.59 -7.74 -16.23
CA TYR A 49 -12.56 -8.71 -16.61
C TYR A 49 -13.00 -10.16 -16.40
N ASP A 50 -12.43 -11.08 -17.19
CA ASP A 50 -12.60 -12.52 -16.99
C ASP A 50 -11.65 -13.03 -15.91
N LYS A 51 -10.39 -12.58 -15.96
CA LYS A 51 -9.37 -12.90 -14.96
C LYS A 51 -8.68 -11.63 -14.48
N ARG A 52 -8.36 -11.60 -13.19
CA ARG A 52 -7.50 -10.59 -12.57
C ARG A 52 -6.37 -11.29 -11.84
N GLU A 53 -5.16 -10.94 -12.19
CA GLU A 53 -3.94 -11.46 -11.56
C GLU A 53 -3.22 -10.34 -10.83
N LEU A 54 -2.87 -10.55 -9.56
CA LEU A 54 -2.03 -9.63 -8.80
C LEU A 54 -0.56 -9.92 -9.13
N LYS A 55 0.12 -9.00 -9.81
CA LYS A 55 1.54 -9.14 -10.19
C LYS A 55 2.50 -8.59 -9.14
N GLY A 56 2.03 -7.65 -8.33
CA GLY A 56 2.83 -7.08 -7.27
C GLY A 56 1.96 -6.24 -6.37
N ARG A 57 2.34 -6.17 -5.10
CA ARG A 57 1.77 -5.23 -4.14
C ARG A 57 2.85 -4.75 -3.19
N LYS A 58 2.71 -3.52 -2.73
CA LYS A 58 3.43 -3.01 -1.57
C LYS A 58 2.47 -2.21 -0.69
N GLN A 59 2.73 -2.29 0.60
CA GLN A 59 1.95 -1.63 1.63
C GLN A 59 2.94 -0.90 2.53
N TYR A 60 2.64 0.36 2.82
CA TYR A 60 3.52 1.19 3.63
C TYR A 60 2.76 2.38 4.19
N VAL A 61 3.33 2.99 5.22
CA VAL A 61 2.92 4.31 5.71
C VAL A 61 3.95 5.32 5.26
N GLU A 62 3.48 6.47 4.77
CA GLU A 62 4.33 7.57 4.29
C GLU A 62 4.12 8.80 5.17
N CYS A 63 5.20 9.45 5.59
CA CYS A 63 5.12 10.74 6.27
C CYS A 63 4.80 11.85 5.27
N CYS A 64 3.70 12.57 5.48
CA CYS A 64 3.23 13.63 4.57
C CYS A 64 4.22 14.81 4.45
N ASN A 65 5.09 15.01 5.45
CA ASN A 65 6.04 16.12 5.49
C ASN A 65 7.37 15.84 4.80
N CYS A 66 7.95 14.65 5.00
CA CYS A 66 9.29 14.32 4.49
C CYS A 66 9.31 13.20 3.45
N GLY A 67 8.15 12.57 3.17
CA GLY A 67 8.05 11.47 2.20
C GLY A 67 8.67 10.15 2.66
N ALA A 68 9.21 10.05 3.89
CA ALA A 68 9.77 8.81 4.40
C ALA A 68 8.70 7.70 4.40
N GLN A 69 9.04 6.56 3.80
CA GLN A 69 8.15 5.40 3.66
C GLN A 69 8.58 4.29 4.62
N TYR A 70 7.60 3.71 5.30
CA TYR A 70 7.78 2.65 6.28
C TYR A 70 6.93 1.44 5.85
N PRO A 71 7.55 0.39 5.27
CA PRO A 71 6.83 -0.80 4.83
C PRO A 71 6.04 -1.44 5.97
N CYS A 72 4.80 -1.83 5.69
CA CYS A 72 3.91 -2.50 6.63
C CYS A 72 2.99 -3.47 5.90
N ASP A 73 2.29 -4.35 6.62
CA ASP A 73 1.17 -5.09 6.06
C ASP A 73 -0.11 -4.71 6.83
N PHE A 74 -1.08 -4.10 6.15
CA PHE A 74 -2.36 -3.74 6.76
C PHE A 74 -3.24 -4.96 7.09
N THR A 75 -2.88 -6.14 6.58
CA THR A 75 -3.71 -7.34 6.60
C THR A 75 -3.20 -8.50 7.46
N GLU A 76 -2.08 -8.36 8.19
CA GLU A 76 -1.58 -9.46 9.03
C GLU A 76 -2.58 -9.84 10.15
N GLY A 77 -3.11 -11.07 10.08
CA GLY A 77 -3.78 -11.77 11.18
C GLY A 77 -5.23 -11.38 11.50
N ASN A 78 -6.00 -10.77 10.58
CA ASN A 78 -7.40 -10.35 10.79
C ASN A 78 -7.62 -9.33 11.94
N LYS A 79 -6.56 -8.78 12.54
CA LYS A 79 -6.65 -7.79 13.63
C LYS A 79 -6.50 -6.34 13.17
N GLY A 80 -6.20 -6.14 11.88
CA GLY A 80 -5.89 -4.83 11.33
C GLY A 80 -4.61 -4.24 11.92
N VAL A 81 -4.20 -3.10 11.37
CA VAL A 81 -3.05 -2.34 11.89
C VAL A 81 -3.55 -1.30 12.90
N ASN A 82 -3.15 -1.46 14.16
CA ASN A 82 -3.43 -0.50 15.23
C ASN A 82 -2.25 0.46 15.44
N SER A 83 -2.47 1.54 16.19
CA SER A 83 -1.47 2.59 16.41
C SER A 83 -0.17 2.10 17.06
N ASN A 84 -0.22 1.06 17.91
CA ASN A 84 0.98 0.50 18.53
C ASN A 84 1.80 -0.31 17.52
N THR A 85 1.14 -1.07 16.64
CA THR A 85 1.80 -1.76 15.53
C THR A 85 2.51 -0.77 14.61
N LEU A 86 1.86 0.34 14.26
CA LEU A 86 2.46 1.40 13.44
C LEU A 86 3.69 2.03 14.09
N LYS A 87 3.60 2.35 15.39
CA LYS A 87 4.75 2.89 16.14
C LYS A 87 5.94 1.95 16.09
N ASN A 88 5.72 0.65 16.29
CA ASN A 88 6.78 -0.34 16.23
C ASN A 88 7.42 -0.43 14.83
N ILE A 89 6.61 -0.40 13.77
CA ILE A 89 7.09 -0.44 12.38
C ILE A 89 7.92 0.80 12.04
N VAL A 90 7.41 1.99 12.36
CA VAL A 90 8.10 3.25 12.09
C VAL A 90 9.41 3.34 12.86
N ASN A 91 9.41 2.92 14.13
CA ASN A 91 10.61 2.95 14.97
C ASN A 91 11.66 1.89 14.56
N SER A 92 11.25 0.67 14.18
CA SER A 92 12.19 -0.39 13.76
C SER A 92 12.88 -0.08 12.43
N ASN A 93 12.15 0.48 11.45
CA ASN A 93 12.70 0.85 10.14
C ASN A 93 13.68 2.04 10.20
N SER A 94 13.67 2.84 11.27
CA SER A 94 14.62 3.95 11.47
C SER A 94 16.09 3.51 11.60
N THR A 95 16.35 2.21 11.77
CA THR A 95 17.69 1.65 11.96
C THR A 95 18.40 1.23 10.65
N HIS A 96 17.69 1.20 9.52
CA HIS A 96 18.28 0.91 8.21
C HIS A 96 18.47 2.20 7.40
N LYS A 97 19.51 2.96 7.73
CA LYS A 97 20.07 3.95 6.80
C LYS A 97 20.73 3.19 5.65
N GLU A 98 19.98 2.93 4.57
CA GLU A 98 20.62 2.61 3.30
C GLU A 98 21.46 3.81 2.88
N THR A 99 22.78 3.60 2.96
CA THR A 99 23.77 4.56 2.50
C THR A 99 23.74 4.50 0.98
N VAL A 100 22.95 5.37 0.36
CA VAL A 100 23.08 5.61 -1.08
C VAL A 100 24.44 6.28 -1.28
N LYS A 101 25.45 5.48 -1.64
CA LYS A 101 26.70 6.00 -2.17
C LYS A 101 26.43 6.48 -3.60
N LEU A 102 26.67 7.77 -3.81
CA LEU A 102 26.82 8.42 -5.11
C LEU A 102 27.97 7.80 -5.91
#